data_AF-A0AAX1N9H4-F1
#
_entry.id   AF-A0AAX1N9H4-F1
#
_cell.length_a   1.000
_cell.length_b   1.000
_cell.length_c   1.000
_cell.angle_alpha   90.00
_cell.angle_beta   90.00
_cell.angle_gamma   90.00
#
_symmetry.space_group_name_H-M   'P 1'
#
loop_
_entity.id
_entity.type
_entity.pdbx_description
1 polymer ?
#
loop_
_entity_poly.entity_id
_entity_poly.type
_entity_poly.pdbx_seq_one_letter_code
_entity_poly.pdbx_strand_id
1 'polypeptide(L)'
;MKLILNVSDNIKMTHKTIYHKDFEILESDHDFTYQKELTDFLDSDNSEFDQNKLNEIVLWKVNRYAKFESELIKLLNSISPFDTELDVQKTNQILKLLLRTKGVQLAMASAILRFRNDKIYQIIDQRVFRIIYEGEVLKLSNSESDKNIETQIDMYLRYLNDLKKISQDLNIPFEKSDRILYKADKRINKKIKIKY
;
A
#
# COMPACT_ATOMS: atom_id res chain seq x y z
N MET A 1 -16.80 -36.56 42.29
CA MET A 1 -15.66 -35.63 42.28
C MET A 1 -15.51 -35.12 40.85
N LYS A 2 -16.00 -33.91 40.55
CA LYS A 2 -16.00 -33.32 39.20
C LYS A 2 -14.58 -32.84 38.87
N LEU A 3 -13.97 -33.40 37.83
CA LEU A 3 -12.81 -32.78 37.18
C LEU A 3 -13.32 -31.56 36.41
N ILE A 4 -12.93 -30.37 36.87
CA ILE A 4 -13.07 -29.14 36.09
C ILE A 4 -11.86 -29.09 35.15
N LEU A 5 -12.09 -29.37 33.87
CA LEU A 5 -11.15 -29.04 32.81
C LEU A 5 -11.15 -27.52 32.65
N ASN A 6 -10.15 -26.86 33.23
CA ASN A 6 -9.79 -25.50 32.87
C ASN A 6 -9.24 -25.51 31.45
N VAL A 7 -10.14 -25.39 30.47
CA VAL A 7 -9.78 -24.95 29.13
C VAL A 7 -9.55 -23.45 29.22
N SER A 8 -8.36 -23.05 29.67
CA SER A 8 -7.84 -21.73 29.33
C SER A 8 -7.51 -21.76 27.85
N ASP A 9 -8.53 -21.49 27.03
CA ASP A 9 -8.33 -21.16 25.63
C ASP A 9 -7.41 -19.94 25.57
N ASN A 10 -6.13 -20.19 25.36
CA ASN A 10 -5.23 -19.22 24.76
C ASN A 10 -5.73 -19.01 23.32
N ILE A 11 -6.83 -18.26 23.17
CA ILE A 11 -7.23 -17.70 21.89
C ILE A 11 -6.11 -16.73 21.53
N LYS A 12 -5.12 -17.25 20.80
CA LYS A 12 -4.11 -16.46 20.13
C LYS A 12 -4.91 -15.49 19.26
N MET A 13 -5.07 -14.23 19.69
CA MET A 13 -5.90 -13.28 18.95
C MET A 13 -5.32 -13.14 17.55
N THR A 14 -5.94 -13.84 16.61
CA THR A 14 -5.71 -13.67 15.18
C THR A 14 -6.27 -12.31 14.81
N HIS A 15 -5.59 -11.61 13.90
CA HIS A 15 -6.12 -10.36 13.38
C HIS A 15 -7.35 -10.66 12.54
N LYS A 16 -8.35 -9.79 12.61
CA LYS A 16 -9.50 -9.86 11.72
C LYS A 16 -9.06 -9.47 10.31
N THR A 17 -9.60 -10.18 9.32
CA THR A 17 -9.37 -9.99 7.89
C THR A 17 -10.68 -9.74 7.17
N ILE A 18 -10.61 -9.40 5.89
CA ILE A 18 -11.80 -9.19 5.05
C ILE A 18 -12.67 -10.44 4.88
N TYR A 19 -12.13 -11.63 5.16
CA TYR A 19 -12.85 -12.90 5.01
C TYR A 19 -13.63 -13.33 6.27
N HIS A 20 -13.53 -12.56 7.35
CA HIS A 20 -14.32 -12.81 8.54
C HIS A 20 -15.79 -12.46 8.29
N LYS A 21 -16.72 -13.31 8.76
CA LYS A 21 -18.17 -13.14 8.51
C LYS A 21 -18.75 -11.83 9.02
N ASP A 22 -18.15 -11.25 10.06
CA ASP A 22 -18.53 -9.98 10.68
C ASP A 22 -17.72 -8.79 10.15
N PHE A 23 -16.94 -8.98 9.09
CA PHE A 23 -16.22 -7.90 8.44
C PHE A 23 -17.19 -7.03 7.63
N GLU A 24 -17.10 -5.72 7.86
CA GLU A 24 -17.82 -4.71 7.10
C GLU A 24 -16.99 -3.43 7.00
N ILE A 25 -17.12 -2.75 5.86
CA ILE A 25 -16.64 -1.37 5.69
C ILE A 25 -17.67 -0.44 6.30
N LEU A 26 -17.22 0.43 7.20
CA LEU A 26 -18.08 1.46 7.81
C LEU A 26 -17.83 2.80 7.13
N GLU A 27 -18.82 3.71 7.19
CA GLU A 27 -18.69 5.08 6.68
C GLU A 27 -17.44 5.79 7.24
N SER A 28 -17.14 5.60 8.52
CA SER A 28 -15.94 6.15 9.16
C SER A 28 -14.60 5.64 8.59
N ASP A 29 -14.60 4.54 7.83
CA ASP A 29 -13.41 4.03 7.15
C ASP A 29 -13.08 4.83 5.89
N HIS A 30 -14.04 5.60 5.34
CA HIS A 30 -13.82 6.52 4.23
C HIS A 30 -13.12 7.82 4.64
N ASP A 31 -13.09 8.14 5.94
CA ASP A 31 -12.49 9.35 6.48
C ASP A 31 -10.96 9.21 6.67
N PHE A 32 -10.21 9.37 5.59
CA PHE A 32 -8.74 9.35 5.63
C PHE A 32 -8.14 10.75 5.90
N THR A 33 -7.66 10.98 7.12
CA THR A 33 -7.20 12.30 7.61
C THR A 33 -5.69 12.41 7.84
N TYR A 34 -4.91 11.43 7.40
CA TYR A 34 -3.45 11.47 7.56
C TYR A 34 -2.85 12.56 6.67
N GLN A 35 -2.13 13.52 7.28
CA GLN A 35 -1.58 14.69 6.58
C GLN A 35 -2.60 15.34 5.62
N LYS A 36 -3.80 15.65 6.12
CA LYS A 36 -4.97 16.00 5.29
C LYS A 36 -4.66 17.04 4.21
N GLU A 37 -4.09 18.19 4.60
CA GLU A 37 -3.79 19.28 3.66
C GLU A 37 -2.84 18.84 2.52
N LEU A 38 -1.75 18.16 2.85
CA LEU A 38 -0.80 17.65 1.87
C LEU A 38 -1.41 16.53 1.02
N THR A 39 -2.26 15.70 1.61
CA THR A 39 -2.97 14.62 0.89
C THR A 39 -3.93 15.20 -0.13
N ASP A 40 -4.74 16.19 0.25
CA ASP A 40 -5.69 16.85 -0.64
C ASP A 40 -4.96 17.54 -1.79
N PHE A 41 -3.84 18.22 -1.49
CA PHE A 41 -2.97 18.81 -2.50
C PHE A 41 -2.44 17.78 -3.49
N LEU A 42 -1.78 16.71 -3.01
CA LEU A 42 -1.20 15.67 -3.85
C LEU A 42 -2.25 14.86 -4.63
N ASP A 43 -3.44 14.64 -4.09
CA ASP A 43 -4.54 13.95 -4.79
C ASP A 43 -5.11 14.79 -5.93
N SER A 44 -5.07 16.11 -5.83
CA SER A 44 -5.59 17.02 -6.85
C SER A 44 -4.58 17.35 -7.95
N ASP A 45 -3.32 17.03 -7.73
CA ASP A 45 -2.21 17.48 -8.57
C ASP A 45 -1.84 16.44 -9.64
N ASN A 46 -2.07 16.80 -10.90
CA ASN A 46 -1.73 16.00 -12.07
C ASN A 46 -0.49 16.50 -12.81
N SER A 47 0.24 17.47 -12.24
CA SER A 47 1.46 18.03 -12.84
C SER A 47 2.55 16.97 -13.00
N GLU A 48 3.51 17.27 -13.88
CA GLU A 48 4.69 16.44 -14.01
C GLU A 48 5.50 16.44 -12.72
N PHE A 49 6.05 15.28 -12.37
CA PHE A 49 6.95 15.16 -11.25
C PHE A 49 8.28 15.82 -11.57
N ASP A 50 8.74 16.60 -10.61
CA ASP A 50 10.14 16.99 -10.46
C ASP A 50 10.67 16.46 -9.13
N GLN A 51 11.91 16.80 -8.78
CA GLN A 51 12.48 16.41 -7.49
C GLN A 51 11.71 16.99 -6.29
N ASN A 52 11.12 18.18 -6.41
CA ASN A 52 10.38 18.82 -5.32
C ASN A 52 9.07 18.09 -5.05
N LYS A 53 8.32 17.75 -6.10
CA LYS A 53 7.11 16.93 -6.03
C LYS A 53 7.39 15.56 -5.40
N LEU A 54 8.48 14.92 -5.80
CA LEU A 54 8.89 13.65 -5.19
C LEU A 54 9.28 13.83 -3.73
N ASN A 55 9.90 14.94 -3.34
CA ASN A 55 10.17 15.23 -1.93
C ASN A 55 8.88 15.40 -1.13
N GLU A 56 7.85 16.07 -1.67
CA GLU A 56 6.55 16.21 -1.02
C GLU A 56 5.90 14.85 -0.78
N ILE A 57 5.93 13.94 -1.77
CA ILE A 57 5.43 12.57 -1.62
C ILE A 57 6.25 11.78 -0.59
N VAL A 58 7.57 11.94 -0.59
CA VAL A 58 8.43 11.28 0.39
C VAL A 58 8.09 11.77 1.80
N LEU A 59 8.01 13.09 2.00
CA LEU A 59 7.64 13.74 3.27
C LEU A 59 6.22 13.35 3.72
N TRP A 60 5.29 13.19 2.77
CA TRP A 60 3.96 12.68 3.04
C TRP A 60 4.02 11.30 3.69
N LYS A 61 4.97 10.42 3.31
CA LYS A 61 5.07 9.08 3.92
C LYS A 61 5.99 9.04 5.14
N VAL A 62 7.16 9.68 5.06
CA VAL A 62 8.23 9.63 6.07
C VAL A 62 9.11 10.88 5.99
N ASN A 63 9.60 11.37 7.13
CA ASN A 63 10.50 12.53 7.18
C ASN A 63 11.93 12.16 6.73
N ARG A 64 12.18 12.03 5.42
CA ARG A 64 13.52 11.77 4.84
C ARG A 64 13.67 12.42 3.47
N TYR A 65 14.90 12.45 2.97
CA TYR A 65 15.22 12.84 1.60
C TYR A 65 15.63 11.64 0.76
N ALA A 66 15.18 11.59 -0.50
CA ALA A 66 15.63 10.64 -1.50
C ALA A 66 15.93 11.40 -2.81
N LYS A 67 17.12 11.19 -3.36
CA LYS A 67 17.52 11.79 -4.64
C LYS A 67 17.10 10.87 -5.78
N PHE A 68 16.32 11.39 -6.72
CA PHE A 68 15.89 10.66 -7.91
C PHE A 68 16.66 11.13 -9.14
N GLU A 69 17.08 10.19 -9.97
CA GLU A 69 17.76 10.48 -11.23
C GLU A 69 16.78 11.03 -12.26
N SER A 70 17.25 11.90 -13.15
CA SER A 70 16.42 12.54 -14.17
C SER A 70 15.71 11.53 -15.08
N GLU A 71 16.37 10.42 -15.42
CA GLU A 71 15.79 9.38 -16.27
C GLU A 71 14.63 8.65 -15.59
N LEU A 72 14.74 8.43 -14.27
CA LEU A 72 13.64 7.88 -13.48
C LEU A 72 12.46 8.86 -13.43
N ILE A 73 12.72 10.15 -13.24
CA ILE A 73 11.68 11.18 -13.23
C ILE A 73 10.95 11.24 -14.58
N LYS A 74 11.68 11.23 -15.69
CA LYS A 74 11.09 11.17 -17.04
C LYS A 74 10.22 9.93 -17.23
N LEU A 75 10.69 8.77 -16.76
CA LEU A 75 9.93 7.53 -16.87
C LEU A 75 8.66 7.55 -16.01
N LEU A 76 8.70 8.12 -14.81
CA LEU A 76 7.51 8.35 -13.98
C LEU A 76 6.50 9.26 -14.69
N ASN A 77 6.95 10.34 -15.32
CA ASN A 77 6.09 11.26 -16.06
C ASN A 77 5.49 10.64 -17.33
N SER A 78 6.08 9.55 -17.85
CA SER A 78 5.52 8.78 -18.97
C SER A 78 4.28 7.94 -18.60
N ILE A 79 3.94 7.86 -17.32
CA ILE A 79 2.63 7.36 -16.86
C ILE A 79 1.65 8.54 -16.96
N SER A 80 0.57 8.38 -17.73
CA SER A 80 -0.50 9.37 -17.74
C SER A 80 -1.34 9.23 -16.46
N PRO A 81 -1.75 10.35 -15.82
CA PRO A 81 -2.64 10.31 -14.66
C PRO A 81 -4.07 9.88 -15.04
N PHE A 82 -4.36 9.77 -16.34
CA PHE A 82 -5.68 9.41 -16.84
C PHE A 82 -5.77 7.96 -17.34
N ASP A 83 -4.64 7.25 -17.45
CA ASP A 83 -4.65 5.84 -17.84
C ASP A 83 -5.48 5.03 -16.84
N THR A 84 -6.19 4.02 -17.34
CA THR A 84 -7.02 3.11 -16.53
C THR A 84 -6.47 1.69 -16.50
N GLU A 85 -5.48 1.40 -17.34
CA GLU A 85 -4.88 0.08 -17.51
C GLU A 85 -3.41 0.07 -17.14
N LEU A 86 -2.99 -1.03 -16.51
CA LEU A 86 -1.62 -1.21 -16.05
C LEU A 86 -0.72 -1.66 -17.19
N ASP A 87 0.27 -0.83 -17.54
CA ASP A 87 1.39 -1.25 -18.39
C ASP A 87 2.44 -1.99 -17.54
N VAL A 88 2.32 -3.32 -17.49
CA VAL A 88 3.19 -4.18 -16.66
C VAL A 88 4.68 -4.00 -16.96
N GLN A 89 5.06 -3.82 -18.23
CA GLN A 89 6.46 -3.69 -18.62
C GLN A 89 7.03 -2.36 -18.12
N LYS A 90 6.33 -1.26 -18.38
CA LYS A 90 6.70 0.07 -17.89
C LYS A 90 6.72 0.13 -16.37
N THR A 91 5.70 -0.41 -15.70
CA THR A 91 5.64 -0.48 -14.24
C THR A 91 6.83 -1.26 -13.66
N ASN A 92 7.18 -2.41 -14.24
CA ASN A 92 8.33 -3.21 -13.79
C ASN A 92 9.63 -2.41 -13.92
N GLN A 93 9.86 -1.74 -15.05
CA GLN A 93 11.03 -0.90 -15.26
C GLN A 93 11.11 0.25 -14.23
N ILE A 94 10.00 0.95 -13.98
CA ILE A 94 9.94 2.05 -13.01
C ILE A 94 10.23 1.54 -11.59
N LEU A 95 9.59 0.43 -11.18
CA LEU A 95 9.76 -0.12 -9.85
C LEU A 95 11.20 -0.59 -9.61
N LYS A 96 11.87 -1.18 -10.62
CA LYS A 96 13.29 -1.54 -10.51
C LYS A 96 14.15 -0.33 -10.17
N LEU A 97 13.95 0.79 -10.86
CA LEU A 97 14.70 2.02 -10.63
C LEU A 97 14.35 2.67 -9.28
N LEU A 98 13.06 2.67 -8.90
CA LEU A 98 12.62 3.14 -7.59
C LEU A 98 13.24 2.31 -6.45
N LEU A 99 13.21 0.98 -6.54
CA LEU A 99 13.74 0.10 -5.49
C LEU A 99 15.27 0.13 -5.38
N ARG A 100 15.98 0.56 -6.43
CA ARG A 100 17.42 0.84 -6.39
C ARG A 100 17.73 2.25 -5.87
N THR A 101 16.73 3.12 -5.72
CA THR A 101 16.92 4.47 -5.21
C THR A 101 17.09 4.42 -3.69
N LYS A 102 18.22 4.94 -3.19
CA LYS A 102 18.52 4.96 -1.76
C LYS A 102 17.38 5.63 -0.97
N GLY A 103 16.88 4.93 0.04
CA GLY A 103 15.81 5.42 0.92
C GLY A 103 14.40 5.12 0.42
N VAL A 104 14.25 4.50 -0.76
CA VAL A 104 12.97 4.10 -1.36
C VAL A 104 12.81 2.58 -1.23
N GLN A 105 11.85 2.16 -0.41
CA GLN A 105 11.38 0.78 -0.33
C GLN A 105 10.05 0.64 -1.07
N LEU A 106 9.55 -0.59 -1.24
CA LEU A 106 8.33 -0.86 -1.99
C LEU A 106 7.12 -0.01 -1.53
N ALA A 107 6.93 0.18 -0.22
CA ALA A 107 5.84 0.99 0.29
C ALA A 107 5.95 2.48 -0.09
N MET A 108 7.17 3.00 -0.30
CA MET A 108 7.42 4.34 -0.82
C MET A 108 7.24 4.39 -2.34
N ALA A 109 7.79 3.40 -3.05
CA ALA A 109 7.63 3.27 -4.50
C ALA A 109 6.14 3.23 -4.89
N SER A 110 5.32 2.45 -4.17
CA SER A 110 3.87 2.38 -4.39
C SER A 110 3.16 3.71 -4.10
N ALA A 111 3.66 4.52 -3.16
CA ALA A 111 3.08 5.84 -2.88
C ALA A 111 3.37 6.83 -4.00
N ILE A 112 4.61 6.84 -4.50
CA ILE A 112 5.00 7.63 -5.68
C ILE A 112 4.12 7.26 -6.89
N LEU A 113 3.91 5.96 -7.13
CA LEU A 113 3.05 5.49 -8.22
C LEU A 113 1.58 5.86 -8.01
N ARG A 114 1.03 5.71 -6.80
CA ARG A 114 -0.35 6.09 -6.46
C ARG A 114 -0.60 7.58 -6.73
N PHE A 115 0.29 8.45 -6.28
CA PHE A 115 0.14 9.89 -6.53
C PHE A 115 0.36 10.26 -8.00
N ARG A 116 0.97 9.38 -8.82
CA ARG A 116 1.04 9.59 -10.26
C ARG A 116 -0.27 9.21 -10.95
N ASN A 117 -0.90 8.11 -10.53
CA ASN A 117 -2.17 7.63 -11.06
C ASN A 117 -2.84 6.69 -10.05
N ASP A 118 -3.90 7.16 -9.40
CA ASP A 118 -4.63 6.38 -8.38
C ASP A 118 -5.62 5.36 -8.98
N LYS A 119 -5.97 5.48 -10.26
CA LYS A 119 -6.80 4.51 -10.99
C LYS A 119 -6.08 3.20 -11.27
N ILE A 120 -4.75 3.24 -11.31
CA ILE A 120 -3.90 2.07 -11.57
C ILE A 120 -3.19 1.59 -10.31
N TYR A 121 -2.63 2.52 -9.54
CA TYR A 121 -1.73 2.20 -8.45
C TYR A 121 -2.33 2.56 -7.10
N GLN A 122 -2.09 1.68 -6.13
CA GLN A 122 -2.50 1.84 -4.75
C GLN A 122 -1.31 1.56 -3.84
N ILE A 123 -1.29 2.14 -2.64
CA ILE A 123 -0.16 1.95 -1.71
C ILE A 123 -0.21 0.54 -1.14
N ILE A 124 0.94 -0.14 -1.13
CA ILE A 124 1.12 -1.35 -0.33
C ILE A 124 1.60 -0.94 1.07
N ASP A 125 0.79 -1.26 2.07
CA ASP A 125 1.01 -0.97 3.47
C ASP A 125 0.83 -2.23 4.32
N GLN A 126 1.52 -2.32 5.45
CA GLN A 126 1.45 -3.47 6.35
C GLN A 126 0.02 -3.77 6.85
N ARG A 127 -0.79 -2.73 7.09
CA ARG A 127 -2.18 -2.87 7.55
C ARG A 127 -3.08 -3.40 6.46
N VAL A 128 -2.95 -2.85 5.26
CA VAL A 128 -3.73 -3.29 4.10
C VAL A 128 -3.31 -4.69 3.69
N PHE A 129 -2.01 -4.99 3.75
CA PHE A 129 -1.51 -6.33 3.44
C PHE A 129 -2.05 -7.37 4.43
N ARG A 130 -1.97 -7.14 5.74
CA ARG A 130 -2.45 -8.11 6.73
C ARG A 130 -3.97 -8.30 6.72
N ILE A 131 -4.76 -7.27 6.38
CA ILE A 131 -6.22 -7.42 6.34
C ILE A 131 -6.67 -8.24 5.11
N ILE A 132 -5.86 -8.25 4.05
CA ILE A 132 -6.10 -9.00 2.80
C ILE A 132 -5.50 -10.41 2.84
N TYR A 133 -4.29 -10.57 3.37
CA TYR A 133 -3.55 -11.84 3.34
C TYR A 133 -3.45 -12.45 4.75
N GLU A 134 -4.43 -13.28 5.09
CA GLU A 134 -4.53 -13.89 6.41
C GLU A 134 -3.28 -14.72 6.75
N GLY A 135 -2.64 -14.40 7.88
CA GLY A 135 -1.47 -15.12 8.36
C GLY A 135 -0.16 -14.79 7.64
N GLU A 136 -0.20 -13.98 6.58
CA GLU A 136 0.99 -13.47 5.91
C GLU A 136 1.52 -12.19 6.58
N VAL A 137 2.81 -11.92 6.36
CA VAL A 137 3.46 -10.67 6.77
C VAL A 137 4.13 -10.10 5.53
N LEU A 138 3.94 -8.81 5.29
CA LEU A 138 4.65 -8.12 4.21
C LEU A 138 6.13 -8.05 4.56
N LYS A 139 6.92 -8.96 3.98
CA LYS A 139 8.36 -9.02 4.18
C LYS A 139 9.04 -8.11 3.17
N LEU A 140 9.34 -6.89 3.59
CA LEU A 140 10.15 -5.96 2.80
C LEU A 140 11.62 -6.25 3.07
N SER A 141 12.29 -6.89 2.12
CA SER A 141 13.72 -7.14 2.22
C SER A 141 14.50 -5.91 1.74
N ASN A 142 15.51 -5.53 2.53
CA ASN A 142 16.43 -4.44 2.20
C ASN A 142 17.56 -4.86 1.25
N SER A 143 17.55 -6.11 0.76
CA SER A 143 18.57 -6.57 -0.18
C SER A 143 18.37 -5.92 -1.55
N GLU A 144 19.42 -5.29 -2.07
CA GLU A 144 19.45 -4.71 -3.42
C GLU A 144 19.68 -5.76 -4.52
N SER A 145 19.65 -7.06 -4.19
CA SER A 145 19.82 -8.12 -5.20
C SER A 145 18.65 -8.11 -6.20
N ASP A 146 18.96 -8.33 -7.48
CA ASP A 146 17.96 -8.32 -8.55
C ASP A 146 16.82 -9.30 -8.27
N LYS A 147 17.12 -10.51 -7.80
CA LYS A 147 16.12 -11.51 -7.40
C LYS A 147 15.13 -10.97 -6.35
N ASN A 148 15.63 -10.21 -5.38
CA ASN A 148 14.79 -9.64 -4.34
C ASN A 148 13.93 -8.48 -4.86
N ILE A 149 14.48 -7.66 -5.76
CA ILE A 149 13.74 -6.59 -6.43
C ILE A 149 12.59 -7.19 -7.25
N GLU A 150 12.86 -8.20 -8.08
CA GLU A 150 11.82 -8.87 -8.87
C GLU A 150 10.72 -9.47 -7.97
N THR A 151 11.12 -10.15 -6.89
CA THR A 151 10.15 -10.72 -5.92
C THR A 151 9.24 -9.65 -5.32
N GLN A 152 9.78 -8.46 -5.01
CA GLN A 152 8.98 -7.34 -4.50
C GLN A 152 8.04 -6.77 -5.58
N ILE A 153 8.50 -6.71 -6.83
CA ILE A 153 7.68 -6.26 -7.96
C ILE A 153 6.52 -7.23 -8.19
N ASP A 154 6.80 -8.52 -8.30
CA ASP A 154 5.77 -9.55 -8.51
C ASP A 154 4.72 -9.53 -7.40
N MET A 155 5.17 -9.39 -6.15
CA MET A 155 4.27 -9.24 -5.00
C MET A 155 3.38 -8.00 -5.13
N TYR A 156 3.93 -6.86 -5.55
CA TYR A 156 3.15 -5.63 -5.72
C TYR A 156 2.15 -5.72 -6.87
N LEU A 157 2.55 -6.30 -8.00
CA LEU A 157 1.66 -6.52 -9.15
C LEU A 157 0.50 -7.45 -8.78
N ARG A 158 0.80 -8.55 -8.05
CA ARG A 158 -0.22 -9.43 -7.48
C ARG A 158 -1.14 -8.67 -6.52
N TYR A 159 -0.57 -7.87 -5.63
CA TYR A 159 -1.32 -7.03 -4.69
C TYR A 159 -2.32 -6.10 -5.38
N LEU A 160 -1.91 -5.40 -6.45
CA LEU A 160 -2.83 -4.54 -7.20
C LEU A 160 -3.99 -5.31 -7.82
N ASN A 161 -3.72 -6.49 -8.39
CA ASN A 161 -4.76 -7.35 -8.97
C ASN A 161 -5.74 -7.87 -7.91
N ASP A 162 -5.23 -8.32 -6.77
CA ASP A 162 -6.06 -8.80 -5.66
C ASP A 162 -6.90 -7.65 -5.09
N LEU A 163 -6.28 -6.48 -4.90
CA LEU A 163 -6.95 -5.28 -4.40
C LEU A 163 -8.09 -4.82 -5.33
N LYS A 164 -7.95 -4.94 -6.66
CA LYS A 164 -9.04 -4.66 -7.61
C LYS A 164 -10.24 -5.57 -7.38
N LYS A 165 -10.02 -6.87 -7.23
CA LYS A 165 -11.10 -7.84 -6.96
C LYS A 165 -11.77 -7.58 -5.62
N ILE A 166 -10.96 -7.34 -4.58
CA ILE A 166 -11.45 -7.04 -3.23
C ILE A 166 -12.26 -5.74 -3.22
N SER A 167 -11.84 -4.73 -3.99
CA SER A 167 -12.58 -3.48 -4.10
C SER A 167 -13.96 -3.70 -4.72
N GLN A 168 -14.07 -4.59 -5.71
CA GLN A 168 -15.35 -4.99 -6.31
C GLN A 168 -16.21 -5.77 -5.31
N ASP A 169 -15.64 -6.76 -4.63
CA ASP A 169 -16.36 -7.61 -3.66
C ASP A 169 -16.88 -6.80 -2.46
N LEU A 170 -16.13 -5.79 -2.02
CA LEU A 170 -16.50 -4.90 -0.93
C LEU A 170 -17.30 -3.67 -1.38
N ASN A 171 -17.55 -3.53 -2.68
CA ASN A 171 -18.22 -2.38 -3.28
C ASN A 171 -17.62 -1.01 -2.87
N ILE A 172 -16.29 -0.91 -2.91
CA ILE A 172 -15.53 0.32 -2.66
C ILE A 172 -14.77 0.77 -3.91
N PRO A 173 -14.55 2.07 -4.11
CA PRO A 173 -13.75 2.56 -5.24
C PRO A 173 -12.28 2.14 -5.09
N PHE A 174 -11.70 1.60 -6.17
CA PHE A 174 -10.31 1.14 -6.17
C PHE A 174 -9.34 2.28 -5.85
N GLU A 175 -9.61 3.49 -6.33
CA GLU A 175 -8.79 4.70 -6.17
C GLU A 175 -8.58 5.11 -4.71
N LYS A 176 -9.48 4.65 -3.82
CA LYS A 176 -9.45 4.91 -2.38
C LYS A 176 -9.24 3.64 -1.55
N SER A 177 -9.08 2.49 -2.19
CA SER A 177 -9.10 1.18 -1.53
C SER A 177 -7.98 1.00 -0.51
N ASP A 178 -6.77 1.48 -0.79
CA ASP A 178 -5.65 1.43 0.17
C ASP A 178 -5.98 2.15 1.47
N ARG A 179 -6.56 3.35 1.38
CA ARG A 179 -6.91 4.21 2.49
C ARG A 179 -8.09 3.67 3.29
N ILE A 180 -9.14 3.20 2.60
CA ILE A 180 -10.32 2.61 3.22
C ILE A 180 -9.92 1.35 4.01
N LEU A 181 -9.17 0.44 3.40
CA LEU A 181 -8.74 -0.79 4.06
C LEU A 181 -7.74 -0.52 5.19
N TYR A 182 -6.88 0.50 5.04
CA TYR A 182 -6.01 0.97 6.13
C TYR A 182 -6.82 1.42 7.35
N LYS A 183 -7.89 2.19 7.12
CA LYS A 183 -8.79 2.67 8.18
C LYS A 183 -9.57 1.53 8.83
N ALA A 184 -10.11 0.61 8.02
CA ALA A 184 -10.80 -0.59 8.49
C ALA A 184 -9.88 -1.42 9.40
N ASP A 185 -8.66 -1.73 8.96
CA ASP A 185 -7.68 -2.45 9.78
C ASP A 185 -7.37 -1.70 11.09
N LYS A 186 -7.12 -0.38 11.00
CA LYS A 186 -6.81 0.45 12.17
C LYS A 186 -7.94 0.43 13.21
N ARG A 187 -9.19 0.35 12.76
CA ARG A 187 -10.39 0.22 13.59
C ARG A 187 -10.49 -1.17 14.22
N ILE A 188 -10.51 -2.22 13.42
CA ILE A 188 -10.84 -3.58 13.88
C ILE A 188 -9.67 -4.28 14.59
N ASN A 189 -8.43 -3.98 14.19
CA ASN A 189 -7.21 -4.61 14.70
C ASN A 189 -6.39 -3.65 15.59
N LYS A 190 -7.03 -2.65 16.21
CA LYS A 190 -6.38 -1.62 17.04
C LYS A 190 -5.48 -2.19 18.13
N LYS A 191 -5.86 -3.32 18.73
CA LYS A 191 -5.13 -3.98 19.84
C LYS A 191 -4.04 -4.93 19.36
N ILE A 192 -3.96 -5.21 18.06
CA ILE A 192 -3.04 -6.19 17.48
C ILE A 192 -1.88 -5.46 16.81
N LYS A 193 -0.68 -5.63 17.38
CA LYS A 193 0.55 -5.02 16.86
C LYS A 193 0.84 -5.50 15.44
N ILE A 194 1.34 -4.60 14.61
CA ILE A 194 1.88 -4.93 13.30
C ILE A 194 3.16 -5.73 13.51
N LYS A 195 3.35 -6.78 12.70
CA LYS A 195 4.59 -7.55 12.64
C LYS A 195 5.44 -6.98 11.51
N TYR A 196 6.72 -6.79 11.77
CA TYR A 196 7.73 -6.34 10.82
C TYR A 196 8.72 -7.47 10.57
#